data_AF-A0A5Q0EMC9-F1
#
_entry.id   AF-A0A5Q0EMC9-F1
#
_cell.length_a   1.000
_cell.length_b   1.000
_cell.length_c   1.000
_cell.angle_alpha   90.00
_cell.angle_beta   90.00
_cell.angle_gamma   90.00
#
_symmetry.space_group_name_H-M   'P 1'
#
loop_
_entity.id
_entity.type
_entity.pdbx_description
1 polymer ?
#
loop_
_entity_poly.entity_id
_entity_poly.type
_entity_poly.pdbx_seq_one_letter_code
_entity_poly.pdbx_strand_id
1 'polypeptide(L)'
;MNVFVLNSGRCGSTSFIRACAHIRNFSAAHESRLGLVGAARLAYPERHIEADNRLSWLLGRLDQRYGDRAFYVHLSREPEATIASFARRREFGIMRAYREGILLGGHEGQTDTELAADYLHTVESNIRFFLQDKSQQMAFRLERAEQDFRRFWDWIGAEGELAPALAEWRIKHNASGLSSDP
;
A
#
# COMPACT_ATOMS: atom_id res chain seq x y z
N MET A 1 -10.15 4.33 -15.70
CA MET A 1 -9.39 5.06 -14.67
C MET A 1 -8.40 4.10 -14.02
N ASN A 2 -7.29 4.61 -13.48
CA ASN A 2 -6.36 3.78 -12.72
C ASN A 2 -6.80 3.69 -11.25
N VAL A 3 -6.29 2.69 -10.55
CA VAL A 3 -6.53 2.46 -9.13
C VAL A 3 -5.18 2.46 -8.41
N PHE A 4 -5.07 3.25 -7.35
CA PHE A 4 -3.88 3.30 -6.51
C PHE A 4 -4.21 2.83 -5.10
N VAL A 5 -3.56 1.77 -4.66
CA VAL A 5 -3.70 1.21 -3.32
C VAL A 5 -2.63 1.82 -2.42
N LEU A 6 -2.97 2.93 -1.79
CA LEU A 6 -2.10 3.67 -0.87
C LEU A 6 -2.08 2.97 0.48
N ASN A 7 -0.89 2.75 1.01
CA ASN A 7 -0.71 2.05 2.27
C ASN A 7 0.66 2.33 2.91
N SER A 8 0.75 2.09 4.22
CA SER A 8 1.98 2.13 5.00
C SER A 8 2.89 0.91 4.82
N GLY A 9 2.41 -0.15 4.18
CA GLY A 9 3.05 -1.46 4.12
C GLY A 9 2.65 -2.34 5.30
N ARG A 10 2.89 -3.66 5.17
CA ARG A 10 2.53 -4.66 6.20
C ARG A 10 1.03 -4.73 6.54
N CYS A 11 0.19 -4.26 5.63
CA CYS A 11 -1.28 -4.21 5.72
C CYS A 11 -2.00 -5.11 4.69
N GLY A 12 -1.28 -6.04 4.04
CA GLY A 12 -1.88 -7.00 3.11
C GLY A 12 -1.92 -6.57 1.63
N SER A 13 -1.12 -5.58 1.21
CA SER A 13 -1.06 -5.11 -0.19
C SER A 13 -0.69 -6.22 -1.19
N THR A 14 0.16 -7.18 -0.80
CA THR A 14 0.46 -8.35 -1.64
C THR A 14 -0.77 -9.22 -1.87
N SER A 15 -1.54 -9.54 -0.81
CA SER A 15 -2.79 -10.31 -0.93
C SER A 15 -3.84 -9.54 -1.74
N PHE A 16 -3.89 -8.21 -1.60
CA PHE A 16 -4.75 -7.36 -2.41
C PHE A 16 -4.47 -7.54 -3.90
N ILE A 17 -3.20 -7.45 -4.32
CA ILE A 17 -2.84 -7.60 -5.74
C ILE A 17 -3.06 -9.02 -6.25
N ARG A 18 -2.83 -10.05 -5.42
CA ARG A 18 -3.18 -11.44 -5.78
C ARG A 18 -4.67 -11.59 -6.03
N ALA A 19 -5.52 -11.04 -5.17
CA ALA A 19 -6.96 -11.02 -5.37
C ALA A 19 -7.33 -10.28 -6.68
N CYS A 20 -6.65 -9.16 -6.98
CA CYS A 20 -6.86 -8.42 -8.23
C CYS A 20 -6.41 -9.17 -9.49
N ALA A 21 -5.55 -10.20 -9.39
CA ALA A 21 -5.13 -11.00 -10.55
C ALA A 21 -6.30 -11.78 -11.20
N HIS A 22 -7.42 -11.92 -10.48
CA HIS A 22 -8.65 -12.52 -11.01
C HIS A 22 -9.55 -11.51 -11.76
N ILE A 23 -9.17 -10.24 -11.82
CA ILE A 23 -9.84 -9.19 -12.59
C ILE A 23 -9.31 -9.22 -14.03
N ARG A 24 -10.20 -9.25 -15.02
CA ARG A 24 -9.86 -9.36 -16.46
C ARG A 24 -9.80 -8.02 -17.18
N ASN A 25 -10.55 -7.02 -16.70
CA ASN A 25 -10.64 -5.69 -17.34
C ASN A 25 -9.69 -4.64 -16.71
N PHE A 26 -8.87 -5.04 -15.75
CA PHE A 26 -7.77 -4.27 -15.18
C PHE A 26 -6.50 -5.11 -15.14
N SER A 27 -5.35 -4.48 -15.37
CA SER A 27 -4.06 -5.06 -14.99
C SER A 27 -3.77 -4.76 -13.51
N ALA A 28 -3.04 -5.63 -12.81
CA ALA A 28 -2.70 -5.42 -11.40
C ALA A 28 -1.23 -5.77 -11.13
N ALA A 29 -0.53 -4.94 -10.35
CA ALA A 29 0.84 -5.20 -9.96
C ALA A 29 1.20 -4.61 -8.58
N HIS A 30 2.24 -5.19 -7.97
CA HIS A 30 2.78 -4.77 -6.67
C HIS A 30 4.19 -4.21 -6.89
N GLU A 31 4.38 -2.92 -6.57
CA GLU A 31 5.66 -2.21 -6.66
C GLU A 31 6.33 -2.26 -8.06
N SER A 32 5.52 -2.22 -9.12
CA SER A 32 5.94 -2.52 -10.50
C SER A 32 6.94 -1.52 -11.10
N ARG A 33 7.03 -0.33 -10.50
CA ARG A 33 7.85 0.79 -11.01
C ARG A 33 8.84 1.35 -9.99
N LEU A 34 9.14 0.59 -8.94
CA LEU A 34 9.91 1.04 -7.78
C LEU A 34 11.29 1.64 -8.15
N GLY A 35 11.98 1.09 -9.15
CA GLY A 35 13.30 1.57 -9.59
C GLY A 35 13.28 2.65 -10.68
N LEU A 36 12.09 3.03 -11.18
CA LEU A 36 11.99 4.01 -12.26
C LEU A 36 12.02 5.45 -11.72
N VAL A 37 12.55 6.38 -12.53
CA VAL A 37 12.65 7.81 -12.17
C VAL A 37 11.94 8.69 -13.19
N GLY A 38 11.80 9.98 -12.89
CA GLY A 38 11.11 10.94 -13.77
C GLY A 38 9.67 10.53 -14.08
N ALA A 39 9.17 10.90 -15.27
CA ALA A 39 7.81 10.57 -15.69
C ALA A 39 7.52 9.06 -15.69
N ALA A 40 8.53 8.22 -15.98
CA ALA A 40 8.39 6.77 -16.04
C ALA A 40 7.92 6.16 -14.71
N ARG A 41 8.31 6.76 -13.56
CA ARG A 41 7.90 6.31 -12.22
C ARG A 41 6.39 6.20 -12.04
N LEU A 42 5.64 7.09 -12.68
CA LEU A 42 4.18 7.16 -12.54
C LEU A 42 3.45 6.92 -13.85
N ALA A 43 4.11 6.50 -14.93
CA ALA A 43 3.51 6.34 -16.25
C ALA A 43 2.70 5.04 -16.44
N TYR A 44 1.85 4.67 -15.47
CA TYR A 44 1.06 3.44 -15.49
C TYR A 44 0.11 3.37 -16.70
N PRO A 45 -0.09 2.17 -17.30
CA PRO A 45 -1.07 2.01 -18.38
C PRO A 45 -2.48 2.31 -17.88
N GLU A 46 -3.43 2.50 -18.80
CA GLU A 46 -4.83 2.68 -18.43
C GLU A 46 -5.40 1.39 -17.81
N ARG A 47 -6.37 1.56 -16.91
CA ARG A 47 -7.02 0.46 -16.18
C ARG A 47 -6.00 -0.42 -15.45
N HIS A 48 -5.10 0.25 -14.74
CA HIS A 48 -4.08 -0.40 -13.92
C HIS A 48 -4.36 -0.23 -12.44
N ILE A 49 -4.21 -1.31 -11.67
CA ILE A 49 -4.25 -1.35 -10.21
C ILE A 49 -2.82 -1.49 -9.71
N GLU A 50 -2.30 -0.47 -9.06
CA GLU A 50 -0.96 -0.51 -8.45
C GLU A 50 -1.09 -0.47 -6.93
N ALA A 51 -0.46 -1.43 -6.26
CA ALA A 51 -0.17 -1.34 -4.84
C ALA A 51 1.32 -1.13 -4.63
N ASP A 52 1.68 0.02 -4.06
CA ASP A 52 3.07 0.37 -3.79
C ASP A 52 3.09 1.32 -2.59
N ASN A 53 3.63 0.85 -1.46
CA ASN A 53 3.65 1.63 -0.22
C ASN A 53 4.54 2.89 -0.35
N ARG A 54 5.45 2.95 -1.33
CA ARG A 54 6.32 4.11 -1.56
C ARG A 54 5.61 5.25 -2.28
N LEU A 55 4.43 5.02 -2.86
CA LEU A 55 3.60 6.11 -3.40
C LEU A 55 3.21 7.12 -2.32
N SER A 56 3.18 6.73 -1.04
CA SER A 56 2.99 7.65 0.10
C SER A 56 4.05 8.75 0.20
N TRP A 57 5.23 8.55 -0.39
CA TRP A 57 6.30 9.56 -0.47
C TRP A 57 6.28 10.35 -1.79
N LEU A 58 5.40 9.98 -2.73
CA LEU A 58 5.31 10.56 -4.07
C LEU A 58 3.94 11.22 -4.33
N LEU A 59 3.16 11.49 -3.29
CA LEU A 59 1.76 11.93 -3.39
C LEU A 59 1.58 13.22 -4.20
N GLY A 60 2.48 14.21 -4.07
CA GLY A 60 2.40 15.42 -4.90
C GLY A 60 2.57 15.16 -6.40
N ARG A 61 3.45 14.20 -6.78
CA ARG A 61 3.64 13.81 -8.18
C ARG A 61 2.49 12.92 -8.68
N LEU A 62 1.93 12.10 -7.80
CA LEU A 62 0.74 11.30 -8.07
C LEU A 62 -0.46 12.21 -8.34
N ASP A 63 -0.62 13.26 -7.53
CA ASP A 63 -1.66 14.28 -7.67
C ASP A 63 -1.55 15.02 -9.01
N GLN A 64 -0.36 15.53 -9.33
CA GLN A 64 -0.11 16.23 -10.61
C GLN A 64 -0.49 15.39 -11.83
N ARG A 65 -0.25 14.07 -11.78
CA ARG A 65 -0.49 13.19 -12.92
C ARG A 65 -1.94 12.68 -12.98
N TYR A 66 -2.45 12.18 -11.86
CA TYR A 66 -3.72 11.49 -11.79
C TYR A 66 -4.81 12.32 -11.12
N GLY A 67 -4.47 13.08 -10.08
CA GLY A 67 -5.39 14.00 -9.39
C GLY A 67 -6.71 13.33 -9.06
N ASP A 68 -7.83 13.98 -9.36
CA ASP A 68 -9.16 13.39 -9.13
C ASP A 68 -9.62 12.38 -10.21
N ARG A 69 -8.73 11.99 -11.13
CA ARG A 69 -9.03 11.09 -12.28
C ARG A 69 -8.56 9.66 -12.07
N ALA A 70 -8.46 9.24 -10.81
CA ALA A 70 -8.15 7.87 -10.42
C ALA A 70 -8.97 7.45 -9.21
N PHE A 71 -9.10 6.14 -9.01
CA PHE A 71 -9.62 5.57 -7.78
C PHE A 71 -8.48 5.43 -6.77
N TYR A 72 -8.72 5.81 -5.53
CA TYR A 72 -7.76 5.70 -4.44
C TYR A 72 -8.28 4.78 -3.34
N VAL A 73 -7.56 3.70 -3.08
CA VAL A 73 -7.84 2.81 -1.96
C VAL A 73 -6.86 3.12 -0.85
N HIS A 74 -7.36 3.47 0.33
CA HIS A 74 -6.53 3.53 1.53
C HIS A 74 -6.58 2.17 2.25
N LEU A 75 -5.58 1.33 2.00
CA LEU A 75 -5.46 0.01 2.60
C LEU A 75 -4.72 0.10 3.94
N SER A 76 -5.45 -0.12 5.02
CA SER A 76 -4.94 -0.07 6.39
C SER A 76 -5.19 -1.38 7.14
N ARG A 77 -4.40 -1.57 8.20
CA ARG A 77 -4.48 -2.65 9.17
C ARG A 77 -4.55 -2.02 10.56
N GLU A 78 -4.98 -2.80 11.55
CA GLU A 78 -4.89 -2.41 12.94
C GLU A 78 -3.48 -1.86 13.29
N PRO A 79 -3.39 -0.65 13.89
CA PRO A 79 -2.12 0.06 14.05
C PRO A 79 -1.09 -0.68 14.89
N GLU A 80 -1.49 -1.21 16.04
CA GLU A 80 -0.62 -1.88 17.00
C GLU A 80 0.04 -3.12 16.38
N ALA A 81 -0.73 -3.90 15.63
CA ALA A 81 -0.28 -5.07 14.89
C ALA A 81 0.64 -4.70 13.71
N THR A 82 0.50 -3.48 13.18
CA THR A 82 1.37 -2.93 12.13
C THR A 82 2.68 -2.44 12.72
N ILE A 83 2.63 -1.68 13.82
CA ILE A 83 3.79 -1.22 14.60
C ILE A 83 4.63 -2.40 15.06
N ALA A 84 4.03 -3.41 15.70
CA ALA A 84 4.73 -4.62 16.13
C ALA A 84 5.33 -5.42 14.96
N SER A 85 4.77 -5.28 13.75
CA SER A 85 5.36 -5.84 12.54
C SER A 85 6.62 -5.06 12.16
N PHE A 86 6.55 -3.74 12.10
CA PHE A 86 7.68 -2.90 11.70
C PHE A 86 8.83 -2.86 12.71
N ALA A 87 8.52 -2.85 14.02
CA ALA A 87 9.54 -2.86 15.08
C ALA A 87 10.52 -4.04 14.92
N ARG A 88 10.05 -5.20 14.47
CA ARG A 88 10.89 -6.39 14.20
C ARG A 88 11.79 -6.28 12.96
N ARG A 89 11.75 -5.17 12.21
CA ARG A 89 12.41 -4.99 10.91
C ARG A 89 13.29 -3.75 10.86
N ARG A 90 13.75 -3.28 12.01
CA ARG A 90 14.56 -2.08 12.16
C ARG A 90 15.71 -1.97 11.17
N GLU A 91 16.45 -3.04 10.93
CA GLU A 91 17.68 -3.03 10.10
C GLU A 91 17.45 -3.24 8.60
N PHE A 92 16.19 -3.35 8.14
CA PHE A 92 15.88 -3.69 6.74
C PHE A 92 14.83 -2.77 6.12
N GLY A 93 14.92 -2.65 4.78
CA GLY A 93 13.88 -2.04 3.95
C GLY A 93 13.50 -0.63 4.39
N ILE A 94 12.19 -0.36 4.42
CA ILE A 94 11.66 0.99 4.66
C ILE A 94 11.96 1.52 6.07
N MET A 95 12.07 0.66 7.09
CA MET A 95 12.37 1.11 8.45
C MET A 95 13.79 1.64 8.58
N ARG A 96 14.76 0.93 7.97
CA ARG A 96 16.14 1.41 7.88
C ARG A 96 16.20 2.72 7.10
N ALA A 97 15.55 2.79 5.94
CA ALA A 97 15.53 4.00 5.13
C ALA A 97 14.87 5.19 5.86
N TYR A 98 13.81 4.94 6.62
CA TYR A 98 13.15 5.97 7.43
C TYR A 98 14.08 6.48 8.53
N ARG A 99 14.67 5.58 9.32
CA ARG A 99 15.59 5.93 10.41
C ARG A 99 16.82 6.67 9.90
N GLU A 100 17.52 6.10 8.93
CA GLU A 100 18.81 6.63 8.47
C GLU A 100 18.66 7.79 7.49
N GLY A 101 17.67 7.72 6.60
CA GLY A 101 17.48 8.69 5.53
C GLY A 101 16.54 9.83 5.88
N ILE A 102 15.38 9.53 6.48
CA ILE A 102 14.37 10.56 6.80
C ILE A 102 14.65 11.20 8.15
N LEU A 103 14.95 10.40 9.18
CA LEU A 103 15.26 10.88 10.53
C LEU A 103 16.76 11.13 10.75
N LEU A 104 17.60 10.99 9.71
CA LEU A 104 19.04 11.25 9.73
C LEU A 104 19.79 10.54 10.89
N GLY A 105 19.41 9.29 11.16
CA GLY A 105 19.98 8.45 12.21
C GLY A 105 19.13 8.37 13.48
N GLY A 106 18.11 9.23 13.62
CA GLY A 106 17.29 9.31 14.84
C GLY A 106 18.08 9.89 16.03
N HIS A 107 17.51 9.73 17.22
CA HIS A 107 18.12 10.13 18.48
C HIS A 107 18.46 8.92 19.35
N GLU A 108 19.51 9.06 20.18
CA GLU A 108 19.83 8.04 21.18
C GLU A 108 18.63 7.78 22.11
N GLY A 109 18.40 6.51 22.43
CA GLY A 109 17.31 6.09 23.32
C GLY A 109 15.97 5.78 22.63
N GLN A 110 15.80 6.10 21.34
CA GLN A 110 14.59 5.74 20.61
C GLN A 110 14.48 4.22 20.42
N THR A 111 13.32 3.69 20.81
CA THR A 111 13.00 2.27 20.64
C THR A 111 12.48 1.96 19.24
N ASP A 112 12.60 0.71 18.82
CA ASP A 112 12.10 0.24 17.52
C ASP A 112 10.59 0.43 17.37
N THR A 113 9.86 0.32 18.49
CA THR A 113 8.41 0.55 18.55
C THR A 113 8.07 2.02 18.34
N GLU A 114 8.80 2.95 18.95
CA GLU A 114 8.60 4.39 18.75
C GLU A 114 8.89 4.78 17.30
N LEU A 115 10.00 4.29 16.73
CA LEU A 115 10.34 4.53 15.32
C LEU A 115 9.27 3.96 14.37
N ALA A 116 8.75 2.77 14.66
CA ALA A 116 7.68 2.15 13.87
C ALA A 116 6.34 2.90 13.99
N ALA A 117 6.01 3.40 15.19
CA ALA A 117 4.82 4.19 15.43
C ALA A 117 4.90 5.54 14.70
N ASP A 118 6.04 6.21 14.77
CA ASP A 118 6.29 7.48 14.09
C ASP A 118 6.26 7.33 12.56
N TYR A 119 6.89 6.28 12.02
CA TYR A 119 6.79 5.92 10.60
C TYR A 119 5.33 5.72 10.17
N LEU A 120 4.59 4.90 10.91
CA LEU A 120 3.19 4.60 10.60
C LEU A 120 2.35 5.88 10.64
N HIS A 121 2.50 6.67 11.69
CA HIS A 121 1.79 7.94 11.84
C HIS A 121 2.07 8.89 10.66
N THR A 122 3.34 9.02 10.26
CA THR A 122 3.75 9.87 9.14
C THR A 122 3.11 9.42 7.83
N VAL A 123 3.20 8.13 7.49
CA VAL A 123 2.65 7.63 6.22
C VAL A 123 1.13 7.73 6.19
N GLU A 124 0.44 7.31 7.25
CA GLU A 124 -1.02 7.36 7.34
C GLU A 124 -1.53 8.81 7.30
N SER A 125 -0.81 9.75 7.91
CA SER A 125 -1.17 11.17 7.88
C SER A 125 -0.98 11.78 6.49
N ASN A 126 0.11 11.44 5.80
CA ASN A 126 0.34 11.87 4.41
C ASN A 126 -0.76 11.36 3.47
N ILE A 127 -1.13 10.07 3.59
CA ILE A 127 -2.21 9.49 2.78
C ILE A 127 -3.54 10.18 3.09
N ARG A 128 -3.92 10.32 4.36
CA ARG A 128 -5.16 11.01 4.75
C ARG A 128 -5.21 12.45 4.21
N PHE A 129 -4.11 13.19 4.32
CA PHE A 129 -4.02 14.55 3.80
C PHE A 129 -4.21 14.58 2.28
N PHE A 130 -3.53 13.70 1.54
CA PHE A 130 -3.67 13.62 0.08
C PHE A 130 -5.10 13.25 -0.36
N LEU A 131 -5.81 12.43 0.42
CA LEU A 131 -7.14 11.96 0.08
C LEU A 131 -8.27 12.95 0.42
N GLN A 132 -8.01 13.98 1.21
CA GLN A 132 -9.05 14.86 1.77
C GLN A 132 -9.94 15.53 0.72
N ASP A 133 -9.41 15.74 -0.49
CA ASP A 133 -10.05 16.43 -1.61
C ASP A 133 -10.33 15.50 -2.81
N LYS A 134 -10.16 14.18 -2.66
CA LYS A 134 -10.41 13.20 -3.72
C LYS A 134 -11.84 12.70 -3.67
N SER A 135 -12.53 12.77 -4.80
CA SER A 135 -13.92 12.32 -4.94
C SER A 135 -14.01 10.79 -4.97
N GLN A 136 -13.02 10.14 -5.58
CA GLN A 136 -13.00 8.69 -5.79
C GLN A 136 -12.05 8.00 -4.82
N GLN A 137 -12.45 7.92 -3.55
CA GLN A 137 -11.68 7.24 -2.51
C GLN A 137 -12.46 6.16 -1.76
N MET A 138 -11.75 5.14 -1.29
CA MET A 138 -12.30 4.05 -0.49
C MET A 138 -11.36 3.68 0.65
N ALA A 139 -11.87 3.64 1.87
CA ALA A 139 -11.18 3.00 2.99
C ALA A 139 -11.31 1.47 2.85
N PHE A 140 -10.20 0.76 3.03
CA PHE A 140 -10.13 -0.69 3.03
C PHE A 140 -9.41 -1.17 4.28
N ARG A 141 -10.06 -2.05 5.05
CA ARG A 141 -9.50 -2.62 6.28
C ARG A 141 -9.12 -4.08 6.08
N LEU A 142 -7.87 -4.42 6.37
CA LEU A 142 -7.40 -5.81 6.29
C LEU A 142 -8.26 -6.75 7.15
N GLU A 143 -8.72 -6.29 8.30
CA GLU A 143 -9.56 -7.08 9.22
C GLU A 143 -10.93 -7.44 8.62
N ARG A 144 -11.35 -6.73 7.57
CA ARG A 144 -12.63 -6.91 6.88
C ARG A 144 -12.42 -7.16 5.38
N ALA A 145 -11.25 -7.68 5.01
CA ALA A 145 -10.80 -7.69 3.63
C ALA A 145 -11.77 -8.37 2.65
N GLU A 146 -12.42 -9.47 3.02
CA GLU A 146 -13.43 -10.10 2.13
C GLU A 146 -14.61 -9.17 1.85
N GLN A 147 -15.09 -8.44 2.85
CA GLN A 147 -16.23 -7.52 2.70
C GLN A 147 -15.81 -6.28 1.90
N ASP A 148 -14.69 -5.67 2.26
CA ASP A 148 -14.21 -4.47 1.58
C ASP A 148 -13.75 -4.78 0.15
N PHE A 149 -13.23 -5.99 -0.12
CA PHE A 149 -12.85 -6.38 -1.48
C PHE A 149 -14.06 -6.58 -2.40
N ARG A 150 -15.19 -7.09 -1.90
CA ARG A 150 -16.46 -7.11 -2.67
C ARG A 150 -16.90 -5.70 -3.04
N ARG A 151 -16.88 -4.78 -2.08
CA ARG A 151 -17.23 -3.37 -2.31
C ARG A 151 -16.28 -2.71 -3.31
N PHE A 152 -14.98 -2.97 -3.17
CA PHE A 152 -13.97 -2.50 -4.11
C PHE A 152 -14.22 -3.01 -5.53
N TRP A 153 -14.49 -4.31 -5.67
CA TRP A 153 -14.77 -4.97 -6.95
C TRP A 153 -15.92 -4.28 -7.69
N ASP A 154 -17.04 -4.08 -7.01
CA ASP A 154 -18.21 -3.42 -7.58
C ASP A 154 -17.93 -1.94 -7.89
N TRP A 155 -17.24 -1.25 -6.97
CA TRP A 155 -16.96 0.19 -7.08
C TRP A 155 -16.11 0.55 -8.29
N ILE A 156 -15.09 -0.26 -8.62
CA ILE A 156 -14.25 -0.01 -9.80
C ILE A 156 -14.82 -0.61 -11.10
N GLY A 157 -15.95 -1.33 -11.01
CA GLY A 157 -16.53 -2.05 -12.14
C GLY A 157 -15.65 -3.22 -12.60
N ALA A 158 -15.08 -3.98 -11.67
CA ALA A 158 -14.23 -5.12 -12.00
C ALA A 158 -15.05 -6.25 -12.66
N GLU A 159 -14.47 -6.85 -13.69
CA GLU A 159 -15.03 -8.01 -14.39
C GLU A 159 -14.07 -9.20 -14.24
N GLY A 160 -14.58 -10.39 -13.95
CA GLY A 160 -13.72 -11.53 -13.65
C GLY A 160 -14.37 -12.52 -12.69
N GLU A 161 -13.55 -13.27 -11.97
CA GLU A 161 -14.00 -14.30 -11.03
C GLU A 161 -13.85 -13.82 -9.59
N LEU A 162 -14.93 -13.30 -9.00
CA LEU A 162 -14.92 -12.77 -7.64
C LEU A 162 -14.68 -13.85 -6.57
N ALA A 163 -15.21 -15.05 -6.76
CA ALA A 163 -15.08 -16.13 -5.79
C ALA A 163 -13.61 -16.55 -5.50
N PRO A 164 -12.79 -16.86 -6.51
CA PRO A 164 -11.36 -17.15 -6.27
C PRO A 164 -10.61 -15.91 -5.78
N ALA A 165 -10.95 -14.70 -6.24
CA ALA A 165 -10.36 -13.46 -5.72
C ALA A 165 -10.54 -13.32 -4.20
N LEU A 166 -11.71 -13.69 -3.68
CA LEU A 166 -11.98 -13.66 -2.24
C LEU A 166 -11.24 -14.75 -1.46
N ALA A 167 -10.93 -15.87 -2.11
CA ALA A 167 -10.18 -16.96 -1.48
C ALA A 167 -8.74 -16.55 -1.13
N GLU A 168 -8.13 -15.64 -1.90
CA GLU A 168 -6.77 -15.11 -1.64
C GLU A 168 -6.64 -14.48 -0.24
N TRP A 169 -7.72 -13.91 0.30
CA TRP A 169 -7.72 -13.32 1.64
C TRP A 169 -7.70 -14.34 2.79
N ARG A 170 -8.05 -15.60 2.50
CA ARG A 170 -8.04 -16.71 3.47
C ARG A 170 -6.69 -17.40 3.55
N ILE A 171 -5.83 -17.19 2.56
CA ILE A 171 -4.50 -17.75 2.55
C ILE A 171 -3.65 -17.00 3.57
N LYS A 172 -3.43 -17.62 4.73
CA LYS A 172 -2.46 -17.13 5.71
C LYS A 172 -1.06 -17.23 5.09
N HIS A 173 -0.58 -16.16 4.48
CA HIS A 173 0.84 -16.00 4.25
C HIS A 173 1.52 -15.84 5.61
N ASN A 174 2.00 -16.96 6.17
CA ASN A 174 2.91 -16.98 7.31
C ASN A 174 4.22 -16.29 6.90
N ALA A 175 4.23 -14.96 6.84
CA ALA A 175 5.39 -14.16 6.50
C ALA A 175 6.24 -13.90 7.77
N SER A 176 6.74 -15.00 8.33
CA SER A 176 8.01 -15.08 9.04
C SER A 176 8.92 -16.03 8.25
N GLY A 177 9.08 -15.75 6.96
CA GLY A 177 10.17 -16.29 6.17
C GLY A 177 11.18 -15.17 5.98
N LEU A 178 12.38 -15.35 6.53
CA LEU A 178 13.55 -14.56 6.19
C LEU A 178 13.72 -14.58 4.66
N SER A 179 13.36 -13.50 3.98
CA SER A 179 13.93 -13.22 2.65
C SER A 179 15.19 -12.40 2.90
N SER A 180 16.25 -13.11 3.26
CA SER A 180 17.60 -12.69 2.90
C SER A 180 17.68 -12.84 1.38
N ASP A 181 17.67 -11.73 0.66
CA ASP A 181 18.20 -11.68 -0.69
C ASP A 181 19.25 -10.57 -0.76
N PRO A 182 20.31 -10.79 -1.56
CA PRO A 182 21.67 -10.30 -1.35
C PRO A 182 21.88 -8.80 -1.60
#